data_AF-A0A842Y9T9-F1
#
_entry.id   AF-A0A842Y9T9-F1
#
_cell.length_a   1.000
_cell.length_b   1.000
_cell.length_c   1.000
_cell.angle_alpha   90.00
_cell.angle_beta   90.00
_cell.angle_gamma   90.00
#
_symmetry.space_group_name_H-M   'P 1'
#
loop_
_entity.id
_entity.type
_entity.pdbx_description
1 polymer ?
#
loop_
_entity_poly.entity_id
_entity_poly.type
_entity_poly.pdbx_seq_one_letter_code
_entity_poly.pdbx_strand_id
1 'polypeptide(L)'
;MSEWKECKLGDIVTLEYGKGLKDYRDGNGKYDVFGTNGKIGFTNEFLYDKSSVIIGRKGAYHEVHLAKQPFFVIDTAFYTKINIENLDLTFRR
;
A
#
# COMPACT_ATOMS: atom_id res chain seq x y z
N MET A 1 8.31 -0.12 -30.69
CA MET A 1 7.22 -1.02 -30.26
C MET A 1 7.58 -1.50 -28.87
N SER A 2 6.71 -1.32 -27.89
CA SER A 2 6.96 -1.82 -26.53
C SER A 2 6.63 -3.30 -26.51
N GLU A 3 7.63 -4.15 -26.25
CA GLU A 3 7.44 -5.60 -26.14
C GLU A 3 7.12 -5.98 -24.70
N TRP A 4 6.16 -6.89 -24.49
CA TRP A 4 5.87 -7.43 -23.17
C TRP A 4 7.00 -8.36 -22.73
N LYS A 5 7.47 -8.21 -21.49
CA LYS A 5 8.51 -9.05 -20.91
C LYS A 5 7.97 -9.77 -19.67
N GLU A 6 8.22 -11.07 -19.60
CA GLU A 6 7.98 -11.83 -18.38
C GLU A 6 9.01 -11.47 -17.30
N CYS A 7 8.53 -11.23 -16.09
CA CYS A 7 9.34 -10.91 -14.92
C CYS A 7 8.66 -11.42 -13.65
N LYS A 8 9.43 -11.64 -12.58
CA LYS A 8 8.83 -12.02 -11.29
C LYS A 8 8.36 -10.77 -10.57
N LEU A 9 7.25 -10.87 -9.84
CA LEU A 9 6.73 -9.75 -9.06
C LEU A 9 7.78 -9.18 -8.09
N GLY A 10 8.60 -10.05 -7.48
CA GLY A 10 9.69 -9.65 -6.59
C GLY A 10 10.80 -8.83 -7.25
N ASP A 11 10.95 -8.92 -8.58
CA ASP A 11 11.91 -8.11 -9.33
C ASP A 11 11.40 -6.66 -9.51
N ILE A 12 10.07 -6.47 -9.42
CA ILE A 12 9.38 -5.19 -9.65
C ILE A 12 9.06 -4.51 -8.32
N VAL A 13 8.53 -5.27 -7.35
CA VAL A 13 8.05 -4.76 -6.06
C VAL A 13 8.40 -5.69 -4.90
N THR A 14 8.71 -5.10 -3.75
CA THR A 14 8.86 -5.81 -2.48
C THR A 14 7.62 -5.59 -1.61
N LEU A 15 7.15 -6.63 -0.93
CA LEU A 15 6.05 -6.54 0.04
C LEU A 15 6.60 -6.27 1.43
N GLU A 16 6.19 -5.17 2.03
CA GLU A 16 6.62 -4.74 3.34
C GLU A 16 5.48 -4.82 4.35
N TYR A 17 5.79 -5.26 5.56
CA TYR A 17 4.81 -5.39 6.63
C TYR A 17 4.35 -4.01 7.14
N GLY A 18 3.05 -3.90 7.39
CA GLY A 18 2.51 -2.82 8.21
C GLY A 18 3.03 -2.87 9.65
N LYS A 19 2.77 -1.82 10.41
CA LYS A 19 3.17 -1.69 11.82
C LYS A 19 1.96 -1.51 12.73
N GLY A 20 2.11 -1.86 14.00
CA GLY A 20 1.08 -1.58 15.00
C GLY A 20 0.87 -0.07 15.13
N LEU A 21 -0.38 0.37 15.07
CA LEU A 21 -0.79 1.75 15.28
C LEU A 21 -2.02 1.78 16.19
N LYS A 22 -2.04 2.71 17.15
CA LYS A 22 -3.18 2.96 18.03
C LYS A 22 -3.87 4.26 17.62
N ASP A 23 -5.10 4.46 18.12
CA ASP A 23 -5.81 5.74 18.07
C ASP A 23 -6.02 6.34 16.65
N TYR A 24 -6.05 5.49 15.62
CA TYR A 24 -6.25 5.92 14.23
C TYR A 24 -7.73 6.14 13.84
N ARG A 25 -8.66 5.88 14.77
CA ARG A 25 -10.12 5.92 14.48
C ARG A 25 -10.75 7.29 14.71
N ASP A 26 -10.03 8.21 15.32
CA ASP A 26 -10.58 9.50 15.76
C ASP A 26 -10.72 10.54 14.64
N GLY A 27 -10.37 10.19 13.40
CA GLY A 27 -10.70 10.97 12.20
C GLY A 27 -9.90 12.27 11.99
N ASN A 28 -9.02 12.65 12.92
CA ASN A 28 -8.31 13.93 12.91
C ASN A 28 -6.84 13.86 12.43
N GLY A 29 -6.44 12.76 11.78
CA GLY A 29 -5.08 12.59 11.29
C GLY A 29 -4.86 13.18 9.89
N LYS A 30 -3.60 13.50 9.57
CA LYS A 30 -3.18 14.00 8.25
C LYS A 30 -3.04 12.92 7.18
N TYR A 31 -2.76 11.69 7.58
CA TYR A 31 -2.41 10.57 6.71
C TYR A 31 -3.41 9.44 6.84
N ASP A 32 -3.69 8.79 5.72
CA ASP A 32 -4.63 7.67 5.66
C ASP A 32 -4.04 6.41 6.29
N VAL A 33 -4.87 5.68 7.05
CA VAL A 33 -4.52 4.38 7.62
C VAL A 33 -5.21 3.28 6.86
N PHE A 34 -4.44 2.28 6.42
CA PHE A 34 -4.94 1.13 5.68
C PHE A 34 -4.76 -0.17 6.47
N GLY A 35 -5.74 -1.07 6.36
CA GLY A 35 -5.69 -2.46 6.82
C GLY A 35 -6.12 -3.43 5.71
N THR A 36 -6.51 -4.66 6.06
CA THR A 36 -6.94 -5.69 5.08
C THR A 36 -8.02 -5.21 4.11
N ASN A 37 -9.00 -4.47 4.62
CA ASN A 37 -10.18 -4.06 3.84
C ASN A 37 -10.06 -2.60 3.33
N GLY A 38 -8.84 -2.09 3.20
CA GLY A 38 -8.58 -0.74 2.72
C GLY A 38 -8.49 0.30 3.82
N LYS A 39 -8.97 1.51 3.54
CA LYS A 39 -8.83 2.66 4.44
C LYS A 39 -9.72 2.52 5.67
N ILE A 40 -9.13 2.54 6.85
CA ILE A 40 -9.78 2.31 8.15
C ILE A 40 -9.71 3.49 9.12
N GLY A 41 -9.00 4.58 8.76
CA GLY A 41 -8.86 5.74 9.64
C GLY A 41 -7.78 6.73 9.18
N PHE A 42 -7.32 7.54 10.13
CA PHE A 42 -6.33 8.59 9.92
C PHE A 42 -5.33 8.68 11.07
N THR A 43 -4.08 9.05 10.79
CA THR A 43 -3.05 9.36 11.81
C THR A 43 -2.19 10.55 11.40
N ASN A 44 -1.44 11.11 12.35
CA ASN A 44 -0.46 12.16 12.09
C ASN A 44 0.94 11.61 11.75
N GLU A 45 1.11 10.29 11.78
CA GLU A 45 2.33 9.60 11.37
C GLU A 45 2.13 8.88 10.04
N PHE A 46 3.17 8.77 9.22
CA PHE A 46 3.14 7.94 8.01
C PHE A 46 4.20 6.85 8.12
N LEU A 47 3.90 5.70 7.54
CA LEU A 47 4.84 4.59 7.43
C LEU A 47 5.63 4.64 6.13
N TYR A 48 5.00 5.16 5.07
CA TYR A 48 5.56 5.28 3.74
C TYR A 48 5.05 6.56 3.08
N ASP A 49 5.95 7.27 2.40
CA ASP A 49 5.73 8.61 1.85
C ASP A 49 5.46 8.64 0.34
N LYS A 50 5.57 7.49 -0.34
CA LYS A 50 5.32 7.37 -1.78
C LYS A 50 4.01 6.65 -2.05
N SER A 51 3.49 6.80 -3.26
CA SER A 51 2.35 6.02 -3.72
C SER A 51 2.68 4.53 -3.73
N SER A 52 1.73 3.70 -3.31
CA SER A 52 1.94 2.25 -3.17
C SER A 52 0.63 1.50 -3.28
N VAL A 53 0.74 0.21 -3.56
CA VAL A 53 -0.37 -0.73 -3.53
C VAL A 53 -0.38 -1.43 -2.18
N ILE A 54 -1.54 -1.41 -1.53
CA ILE A 54 -1.82 -2.06 -0.27
C ILE A 54 -2.51 -3.38 -0.55
N ILE A 55 -2.05 -4.45 0.10
CA ILE A 55 -2.57 -5.81 -0.07
C ILE A 55 -2.96 -6.35 1.29
N GLY A 56 -4.21 -6.79 1.45
CA GLY A 56 -4.66 -7.45 2.67
C GLY A 56 -3.90 -8.75 2.94
N ARG A 57 -3.38 -8.91 4.17
CA ARG A 57 -2.65 -10.12 4.61
C ARG A 57 -3.53 -11.07 5.42
N LYS A 58 -4.51 -10.55 6.16
CA LYS A 58 -5.29 -11.32 7.13
C LYS A 58 -6.79 -11.13 6.91
N GLY A 59 -7.48 -12.18 6.51
CA GLY A 59 -8.92 -12.20 6.27
C GLY A 59 -9.28 -13.09 5.08
N ALA A 60 -10.57 -13.22 4.78
CA ALA A 60 -11.04 -13.93 3.57
C ALA A 60 -10.92 -13.08 2.30
N TYR A 61 -10.82 -11.76 2.46
CA TYR A 61 -10.78 -10.79 1.38
C TYR A 61 -9.34 -10.27 1.23
N HIS A 62 -8.71 -10.59 0.10
CA HIS A 62 -7.39 -10.08 -0.30
C HIS A 62 -7.57 -8.89 -1.23
N GLU A 63 -8.24 -7.85 -0.73
CA GLU A 63 -8.47 -6.65 -1.52
C GLU A 63 -7.16 -5.88 -1.73
N VAL A 64 -7.10 -5.22 -2.88
CA VAL A 64 -5.96 -4.44 -3.32
C VAL A 64 -6.39 -2.98 -3.38
N HIS A 65 -5.69 -2.12 -2.65
CA HIS A 65 -6.00 -0.69 -2.56
C HIS A 65 -4.81 0.15 -3.02
N LEU A 66 -5.09 1.29 -3.65
CA LEU A 66 -4.04 2.21 -4.08
C LEU A 66 -3.95 3.38 -3.09
N ALA A 67 -2.80 3.52 -2.45
CA ALA A 67 -2.45 4.71 -1.68
C ALA A 67 -1.68 5.69 -2.59
N LYS A 68 -2.23 6.89 -2.77
CA LYS A 68 -1.65 7.92 -3.67
C LYS A 68 -0.84 9.00 -2.92
N GLN A 69 -1.00 9.07 -1.61
CA GLN A 69 -0.39 10.07 -0.72
C GLN A 69 0.34 9.33 0.41
N PRO A 70 1.23 10.00 1.17
CA PRO A 70 1.83 9.40 2.35
C PRO A 70 0.77 8.75 3.26
N PHE A 71 1.04 7.54 3.71
CA PHE A 71 0.06 6.69 4.36
C PHE A 71 0.68 5.85 5.48
N PHE A 72 -0.17 5.25 6.30
CA PHE A 72 0.19 4.26 7.29
C PHE A 72 -0.52 2.94 7.02
N VAL A 73 0.18 1.81 7.18
CA VAL A 73 -0.41 0.47 7.06
C VAL A 73 -0.28 -0.27 8.36
N ILE A 74 -1.38 -0.86 8.83
CA ILE A 74 -1.40 -1.68 10.04
C ILE A 74 -0.96 -3.12 9.77
N ASP A 75 -0.65 -3.89 10.83
CA ASP A 75 -0.09 -5.25 10.77
C ASP A 75 -0.96 -6.31 10.05
N THR A 76 -2.19 -5.95 9.69
CA THR A 76 -3.13 -6.77 8.93
C THR A 76 -2.97 -6.66 7.41
N ALA A 77 -2.14 -5.73 6.91
CA ALA A 77 -1.89 -5.55 5.48
C ALA A 77 -0.40 -5.33 5.16
N PHE A 78 -0.08 -5.49 3.88
CA PHE A 78 1.22 -5.20 3.27
C PHE A 78 1.14 -3.96 2.41
N TYR A 79 2.26 -3.28 2.21
CA TYR A 79 2.42 -2.28 1.16
C TYR A 79 3.57 -2.66 0.22
N THR A 80 3.48 -2.22 -1.03
CA THR A 80 4.52 -2.46 -2.03
C THR A 80 5.56 -1.35 -2.05
N LYS A 81 6.84 -1.71 -2.03
CA LYS A 81 7.93 -0.81 -2.41
C LYS A 81 8.33 -1.11 -3.84
N ILE A 82 8.36 -0.08 -4.67
CA ILE A 82 8.76 -0.20 -6.08
C ILE A 82 10.29 -0.30 -6.15
N ASN A 83 10.79 -1.33 -6.83
CA ASN A 83 12.22 -1.60 -7.02
C ASN A 83 12.75 -1.15 -8.39
N ILE A 84 11.86 -0.77 -9.31
CA ILE A 84 12.22 -0.35 -10.67
C ILE A 84 11.86 1.12 -10.91
N GLU A 85 12.57 1.77 -11.82
CA GLU A 85 12.25 3.13 -12.24
C GLU A 85 11.07 3.13 -13.22
N ASN A 86 10.26 4.19 -13.19
CA ASN A 86 9.16 4.44 -14.14
C ASN A 86 8.03 3.39 -14.14
N LEU A 87 7.72 2.78 -13.00
CA LEU A 87 6.51 1.96 -12.86
C LEU A 87 5.26 2.84 -12.72
N ASP A 88 4.32 2.71 -13.66
CA ASP A 88 2.98 3.30 -13.52
C ASP A 88 2.08 2.38 -12.69
N LEU A 89 1.71 2.85 -11.48
CA LEU A 89 0.80 2.14 -10.58
C LEU A 89 -0.67 2.17 -11.03
N THR A 90 -1.00 2.95 -12.07
CA THR A 90 -2.37 3.23 -12.53
C THR A 90 -2.62 2.85 -13.97
N PHE A 91 -1.73 2.06 -14.60
CA PHE A 91 -1.84 1.68 -16.01
C PHE A 91 -3.26 1.23 -16.38
N ARG A 92 -3.91 2.02 -17.25
CA ARG A 92 -5.20 1.71 -17.87
C ARG A 92 -4.98 1.61 -19.37
N ARG A 93 -5.43 0.50 -19.95
CA ARG A 93 -5.35 0.22 -21.39
C ARG A 93 -6.22 1.17 -22.21
#